data_AF-A0A1H4E757-F1
#
_entry.id   AF-A0A1H4E757-F1
#
_cell.length_a   1.000
_cell.length_b   1.000
_cell.length_c   1.000
_cell.angle_alpha   90.00
_cell.angle_beta   90.00
_cell.angle_gamma   90.00
#
_symmetry.space_group_name_H-M   'P 1'
#
loop_
_entity.id
_entity.type
_entity.pdbx_description
1 polymer ?
#
loop_
_entity_poly.entity_id
_entity_poly.type
_entity_poly.pdbx_seq_one_letter_code
_entity_poly.pdbx_strand_id
1 'polypeptide(L)'
;MGILSFLGANSQNNKKKNYKNLTSELKKEFRIDLKRDSEKEFNPEFIRTTNLENEIINKFGFDGIKLVFESRNSSNFHKLGEFPKDCPWKNLNGKTITEFIAENFKPISKKIPNLISTLKERCKFIFVEKKENTWHLHYLLDMKLYDDRDYFKIHTGGSPLLNAEPNENLKAFNWNVPNDLKTFYKIHNGFGEIYDANFVMANEDIKVMAEMMNPICKEQNVKPEDYSFDDLLEFFPDGAGNTQCFYKKSGNSTVDWDHEVWEISGEIGFFEFINERMSEIDEE
;
A
#
# COMPACT_ATOMS: atom_id res chain seq x y z
N MET A 1 -47.14 18.06 10.11
CA MET A 1 -46.16 18.35 11.20
C MET A 1 -45.29 17.13 11.40
N GLY A 2 -43.97 17.32 11.58
CA GLY A 2 -42.96 16.27 11.79
C GLY A 2 -41.90 16.27 10.69
N ILE A 3 -41.18 17.38 10.50
CA ILE A 3 -39.81 17.66 10.99
C ILE A 3 -38.76 16.80 10.29
N LEU A 4 -38.14 17.42 9.27
CA LEU A 4 -36.78 17.14 8.82
C LEU A 4 -35.80 17.31 9.99
N SER A 5 -34.93 16.32 10.20
CA SER A 5 -33.65 16.54 10.88
C SER A 5 -32.58 15.68 10.22
N PHE A 6 -31.87 16.28 9.26
CA PHE A 6 -30.46 16.01 9.03
C PHE A 6 -29.71 16.20 10.36
N LEU A 7 -28.80 15.27 10.70
CA LEU A 7 -27.56 15.50 11.45
C LEU A 7 -26.86 14.15 11.69
N GLY A 8 -25.60 14.03 11.26
CA GLY A 8 -24.60 13.32 12.07
C GLY A 8 -23.84 12.12 11.51
N ALA A 9 -23.49 12.04 10.22
CA ALA A 9 -22.38 11.17 9.81
C ALA A 9 -21.03 11.84 10.14
N ASN A 10 -20.67 11.88 11.42
CA ASN A 10 -19.32 12.24 11.87
C ASN A 10 -18.40 11.01 11.73
N SER A 11 -17.96 10.74 10.50
CA SER A 11 -16.93 9.73 10.25
C SER A 11 -15.55 10.27 10.68
N GLN A 12 -15.15 9.91 11.90
CA GLN A 12 -13.84 9.44 12.34
C GLN A 12 -13.93 9.27 13.86
N ASN A 13 -14.45 8.13 14.28
CA ASN A 13 -14.72 7.84 15.69
C ASN A 13 -13.45 7.32 16.36
N ASN A 14 -12.62 8.24 16.84
CA ASN A 14 -11.63 8.04 17.90
C ASN A 14 -11.57 9.36 18.67
N LYS A 15 -11.83 9.33 19.99
CA LYS A 15 -11.86 10.47 20.95
C LYS A 15 -11.54 11.82 20.29
N LYS A 16 -12.53 12.71 20.07
CA LYS A 16 -12.36 14.04 19.40
C LYS A 16 -10.98 14.65 19.73
N LYS A 17 -9.97 14.37 18.90
CA LYS A 17 -8.68 15.03 18.99
C LYS A 17 -8.96 16.44 18.48
N ASN A 18 -8.79 17.43 19.36
CA ASN A 18 -8.93 18.82 18.96
C ASN A 18 -7.70 19.20 18.14
N TYR A 19 -7.76 18.96 16.83
CA TYR A 19 -6.75 19.42 15.89
C TYR A 19 -6.74 20.95 15.83
N LYS A 20 -5.54 21.52 15.72
CA LYS A 20 -5.38 22.96 15.52
C LYS A 20 -5.73 23.31 14.07
N ASN A 21 -6.11 24.56 13.83
CA ASN A 21 -6.28 25.06 12.47
C ASN A 21 -4.91 25.35 11.84
N LEU A 22 -4.69 24.80 10.64
CA LEU A 22 -3.48 24.99 9.87
C LEU A 22 -3.59 26.27 9.01
N THR A 23 -3.00 27.38 9.48
CA THR A 23 -3.08 28.69 8.81
C THR A 23 -2.26 28.74 7.52
N SER A 24 -2.55 29.73 6.67
CA SER A 24 -1.83 29.93 5.40
C SER A 24 -0.34 30.21 5.59
N GLU A 25 0.02 30.92 6.67
CA GLU A 25 1.39 31.24 7.04
C GLU A 25 2.15 29.97 7.44
N LEU A 26 1.55 29.16 8.32
CA LEU A 26 2.12 27.87 8.74
C LEU A 26 2.27 26.90 7.57
N LYS A 27 1.31 26.86 6.64
CA LYS A 27 1.43 26.05 5.41
C LYS A 27 2.65 26.44 4.58
N LYS A 28 2.95 27.74 4.47
CA LYS A 28 4.13 28.22 3.73
C LYS A 28 5.42 27.83 4.42
N GLU A 29 5.49 28.03 5.74
CA GLU A 29 6.62 27.66 6.59
C GLU A 29 6.91 26.16 6.48
N PHE A 30 5.92 25.31 6.78
CA PHE A 30 6.11 23.86 6.71
C PHE A 30 6.45 23.35 5.30
N ARG A 31 5.95 23.97 4.23
CA ARG A 31 6.36 23.60 2.86
C ARG A 31 7.84 23.87 2.58
N ILE A 32 8.42 24.86 3.24
CA ILE A 32 9.85 25.14 3.14
C ILE A 32 10.61 24.09 3.97
N ASP A 33 10.16 23.87 5.21
CA ASP A 33 10.85 22.98 6.14
C ASP A 33 10.76 21.49 5.77
N LEU A 34 9.69 21.06 5.09
CA LEU A 34 9.53 19.70 4.60
C LEU A 34 10.43 19.37 3.40
N LYS A 35 11.04 20.37 2.75
CA LYS A 35 11.99 20.09 1.66
C LYS A 35 13.23 19.40 2.24
N ARG A 36 13.59 18.26 1.65
CA ARG A 36 14.85 17.58 1.94
C ARG A 36 15.99 18.34 1.30
N ASP A 37 17.04 18.57 2.09
CA ASP A 37 18.29 19.16 1.64
C ASP A 37 19.26 18.06 1.17
N SER A 38 19.50 17.97 -0.14
CA SER A 38 20.38 16.95 -0.73
C SER A 38 21.86 17.15 -0.39
N GLU A 39 22.23 18.33 0.13
CA GLU A 39 23.61 18.61 0.55
C GLU A 39 23.90 18.12 1.98
N LYS A 40 22.87 17.64 2.71
CA LYS A 40 23.01 17.10 4.06
C LYS A 40 23.13 15.58 4.04
N GLU A 41 23.71 15.05 5.12
CA GLU A 41 23.70 13.60 5.37
C GLU A 41 22.27 13.06 5.42
N PHE A 42 22.06 11.92 4.75
CA PHE A 42 20.75 11.32 4.57
C PHE A 42 20.04 11.02 5.91
N ASN A 43 20.72 10.34 6.85
CA ASN A 43 20.10 9.89 8.10
C ASN A 43 19.58 11.07 8.96
N PRO A 44 20.38 12.10 9.28
CA PRO A 44 19.88 13.26 10.01
C PRO A 44 18.72 13.97 9.32
N GLU A 45 18.78 14.11 7.99
CA GLU A 45 17.76 14.81 7.22
C GLU A 45 16.46 14.01 7.11
N PHE A 46 16.56 12.68 6.97
CA PHE A 46 15.43 11.76 7.01
C PHE A 46 14.73 11.79 8.38
N ILE A 47 15.48 11.73 9.49
CA ILE A 47 14.93 11.83 10.84
C ILE A 47 14.23 13.18 11.05
N ARG A 48 14.88 14.28 10.65
CA ARG A 48 14.33 15.64 10.77
C ARG A 48 12.99 15.77 10.04
N THR A 49 12.94 15.33 8.77
CA THR A 49 11.73 15.43 7.96
C THR A 49 10.62 14.54 8.48
N THR A 50 10.91 13.29 8.84
CA THR A 50 9.92 12.36 9.41
C THR A 50 9.32 12.87 10.72
N ASN A 51 10.15 13.41 11.62
CA ASN A 51 9.66 14.00 12.87
C ASN A 51 8.74 15.21 12.62
N LEU A 52 9.07 16.04 11.63
CA LEU A 52 8.25 17.18 11.24
C LEU A 52 6.91 16.74 10.63
N GLU A 53 6.92 15.73 9.76
CA GLU A 53 5.69 15.12 9.21
C GLU A 53 4.78 14.62 10.34
N ASN A 54 5.35 13.90 11.32
CA ASN A 54 4.64 13.40 12.49
C ASN A 54 4.06 14.54 13.34
N GLU A 55 4.80 15.62 13.59
CA GLU A 55 4.30 16.78 14.32
C GLU A 55 3.10 17.41 13.59
N ILE A 56 3.24 17.64 12.29
CA ILE A 56 2.21 18.26 11.45
C ILE A 56 0.93 17.43 11.48
N ILE A 57 1.02 16.13 11.25
CA ILE A 57 -0.15 15.23 11.24
C ILE A 57 -0.79 15.15 12.62
N ASN A 58 -0.01 15.00 13.69
CA ASN A 58 -0.55 14.92 15.05
C ASN A 58 -1.25 16.21 15.49
N LYS A 59 -0.75 17.37 15.06
CA LYS A 59 -1.24 18.69 15.45
C LYS A 59 -2.42 19.17 14.61
N PHE A 60 -2.43 18.85 13.32
CA PHE A 60 -3.39 19.38 12.33
C PHE A 60 -4.28 18.32 11.68
N GLY A 61 -4.08 17.04 11.96
CA GLY A 61 -4.92 15.94 11.49
C GLY A 61 -4.89 15.82 9.96
N PHE A 62 -6.07 15.68 9.34
CA PHE A 62 -6.19 15.51 7.89
C PHE A 62 -5.63 16.70 7.08
N ASP A 63 -5.74 17.93 7.59
CA ASP A 63 -5.13 19.09 6.92
C ASP A 63 -3.60 19.00 6.93
N GLY A 64 -3.03 18.42 7.98
CA GLY A 64 -1.62 18.09 8.07
C GLY A 64 -1.21 17.01 7.06
N ILE A 65 -2.00 15.94 6.93
CA ILE A 65 -1.80 14.91 5.91
C ILE A 65 -1.78 15.55 4.52
N LYS A 66 -2.82 16.34 4.18
CA LYS A 66 -2.89 17.01 2.88
C LYS A 66 -1.65 17.86 2.61
N LEU A 67 -1.17 18.62 3.59
CA LEU A 67 0.03 19.43 3.46
C LEU A 67 1.28 18.58 3.19
N VAL A 68 1.48 17.50 3.94
CA VAL A 68 2.63 16.59 3.78
C VAL A 68 2.63 15.98 2.38
N PHE A 69 1.47 15.54 1.88
CA PHE A 69 1.37 14.90 0.55
C PHE A 69 1.32 15.88 -0.62
N GLU A 70 0.84 17.11 -0.43
CA GLU A 70 0.96 18.17 -1.42
C GLU A 70 2.42 18.48 -1.76
N SER A 71 3.33 18.32 -0.81
CA SER A 71 4.77 18.47 -1.07
C SER A 71 5.32 17.39 -2.01
N ARG A 72 4.61 16.26 -2.16
CA ARG A 72 4.98 15.10 -2.99
C ARG A 72 4.27 15.09 -4.36
N ASN A 73 3.77 16.25 -4.83
CA ASN A 73 3.10 16.47 -6.12
C ASN A 73 1.67 15.91 -6.30
N SER A 74 0.87 15.87 -5.23
CA SER A 74 -0.55 15.54 -5.35
C SER A 74 -1.46 16.56 -4.66
N SER A 75 -2.62 16.85 -5.21
CA SER A 75 -3.52 17.89 -4.67
C SER A 75 -4.98 17.46 -4.53
N ASN A 76 -5.34 16.27 -5.04
CA ASN A 76 -6.73 15.83 -5.13
C ASN A 76 -7.05 14.74 -4.11
N PHE A 77 -7.01 15.14 -2.83
CA PHE A 77 -7.28 14.29 -1.68
C PHE A 77 -8.67 14.51 -1.12
N HIS A 78 -9.35 13.41 -0.77
CA HIS A 78 -10.64 13.44 -0.10
C HIS A 78 -10.61 12.51 1.11
N LYS A 79 -10.91 13.03 2.30
CA LYS A 79 -11.04 12.19 3.50
C LYS A 79 -12.31 11.35 3.46
N LEU A 80 -12.32 10.27 4.23
CA LEU A 80 -13.52 9.49 4.48
C LEU A 80 -14.66 10.39 5.02
N GLY A 81 -15.83 10.26 4.43
CA GLY A 81 -16.97 11.18 4.59
C GLY A 81 -17.16 12.13 3.41
N GLU A 82 -16.11 12.37 2.61
CA GLU A 82 -16.10 13.35 1.51
C GLU A 82 -15.69 12.76 0.16
N PHE A 83 -15.76 11.43 0.00
CA PHE A 83 -15.41 10.77 -1.26
C PHE A 83 -16.32 11.22 -2.42
N PRO A 84 -15.76 11.59 -3.59
CA PRO A 84 -16.53 11.97 -4.76
C PRO A 84 -17.42 10.86 -5.32
N LYS A 85 -18.41 11.24 -6.14
CA LYS A 85 -19.41 10.30 -6.70
C LYS A 85 -18.83 9.29 -7.70
N ASP A 86 -17.68 9.59 -8.28
CA ASP A 86 -16.94 8.74 -9.20
C ASP A 86 -15.85 7.90 -8.50
N CYS A 87 -15.68 8.05 -7.18
CA CYS A 87 -14.77 7.23 -6.40
C CYS A 87 -15.31 5.79 -6.26
N PRO A 88 -14.47 4.75 -6.48
CA PRO A 88 -14.88 3.34 -6.36
C PRO A 88 -15.43 2.96 -4.98
N TRP A 89 -14.92 3.60 -3.92
CA TRP A 89 -15.28 3.32 -2.53
C TRP A 89 -16.38 4.24 -1.98
N LYS A 90 -17.07 5.01 -2.82
CA LYS A 90 -18.09 5.99 -2.38
C LYS A 90 -19.21 5.39 -1.52
N ASN A 91 -19.54 4.12 -1.72
CA ASN A 91 -20.57 3.41 -0.96
C ASN A 91 -20.17 3.19 0.51
N LEU A 92 -18.87 3.23 0.80
CA LEU A 92 -18.32 3.09 2.15
C LEU A 92 -18.12 4.46 2.85
N ASN A 93 -18.42 5.56 2.18
CA ASN A 93 -18.10 6.92 2.63
C ASN A 93 -18.77 7.31 3.97
N GLY A 94 -19.91 6.68 4.32
CA GLY A 94 -20.63 6.93 5.57
C GLY A 94 -20.21 6.05 6.76
N LYS A 95 -19.18 5.21 6.58
CA LYS A 95 -18.73 4.22 7.58
C LYS A 95 -17.67 4.82 8.50
N THR A 96 -17.56 4.29 9.71
CA THR A 96 -16.34 4.49 10.53
C THR A 96 -15.14 3.76 9.89
N ILE A 97 -13.92 4.07 10.32
CA ILE A 97 -12.69 3.42 9.82
C ILE A 97 -12.76 1.90 9.96
N THR A 98 -13.17 1.40 11.13
CA THR A 98 -13.22 -0.04 11.40
C THR A 98 -14.27 -0.76 10.57
N GLU A 99 -15.44 -0.15 10.40
CA GLU A 99 -16.50 -0.65 9.52
C GLU A 99 -16.10 -0.59 8.04
N PHE A 100 -15.43 0.49 7.62
CA PHE A 100 -14.90 0.62 6.27
C PHE A 100 -13.96 -0.53 5.94
N ILE A 101 -12.97 -0.78 6.81
CA ILE A 101 -11.99 -1.86 6.62
C ILE A 101 -12.70 -3.23 6.59
N ALA A 102 -13.64 -3.45 7.52
CA ALA A 102 -14.40 -4.71 7.56
C ALA A 102 -15.21 -4.97 6.28
N GLU A 103 -15.85 -3.94 5.74
CA GLU A 103 -16.67 -4.06 4.53
C GLU A 103 -15.82 -4.15 3.26
N ASN A 104 -14.77 -3.35 3.13
CA ASN A 104 -13.90 -3.34 1.96
C ASN A 104 -13.18 -4.69 1.77
N PHE A 105 -12.64 -5.24 2.86
CA PHE A 105 -11.92 -6.53 2.84
C PHE A 105 -12.83 -7.75 3.08
N LYS A 106 -14.15 -7.57 3.19
CA LYS A 106 -15.11 -8.64 3.45
C LYS A 106 -14.90 -9.89 2.58
N PRO A 107 -14.67 -9.78 1.25
CA PRO A 107 -14.54 -10.95 0.38
C PRO A 107 -13.39 -11.90 0.74
N ILE A 108 -12.31 -11.37 1.33
CA ILE A 108 -11.11 -12.15 1.70
C ILE A 108 -10.87 -12.18 3.22
N SER A 109 -11.85 -11.74 4.01
CA SER A 109 -11.69 -11.53 5.46
C SER A 109 -11.24 -12.76 6.25
N LYS A 110 -11.62 -13.96 5.80
CA LYS A 110 -11.19 -15.22 6.41
C LYS A 110 -9.77 -15.64 6.01
N LYS A 111 -9.24 -15.08 4.91
CA LYS A 111 -7.92 -15.41 4.38
C LYS A 111 -6.81 -14.49 4.94
N ILE A 112 -7.17 -13.26 5.31
CA ILE A 112 -6.23 -12.25 5.84
C ILE A 112 -6.68 -11.64 7.19
N PRO A 113 -6.99 -12.47 8.21
CA PRO A 113 -7.56 -11.98 9.46
C PRO A 113 -6.63 -11.05 10.25
N ASN A 114 -5.32 -11.32 10.25
CA ASN A 114 -4.34 -10.55 11.02
C ASN A 114 -4.15 -9.17 10.40
N LEU A 115 -3.96 -9.10 9.08
CA LEU A 115 -3.88 -7.82 8.35
C LEU A 115 -5.12 -6.95 8.62
N ILE A 116 -6.33 -7.52 8.58
CA ILE A 116 -7.56 -6.77 8.87
C ILE A 116 -7.59 -6.29 10.33
N SER A 117 -7.13 -7.11 11.27
CA SER A 117 -7.05 -6.73 12.68
C SER A 117 -6.09 -5.54 12.87
N THR A 118 -4.88 -5.68 12.34
CA THR A 118 -3.84 -4.66 12.29
C THR A 118 -4.35 -3.34 11.71
N LEU A 119 -4.98 -3.37 10.53
CA LEU A 119 -5.53 -2.17 9.90
C LEU A 119 -6.60 -1.53 10.78
N LYS A 120 -7.49 -2.30 11.41
CA LYS A 120 -8.53 -1.76 12.29
C LYS A 120 -7.98 -1.11 13.55
N GLU A 121 -6.91 -1.67 14.11
CA GLU A 121 -6.28 -1.18 15.31
C GLU A 121 -5.48 0.10 15.06
N ARG A 122 -4.67 0.11 13.99
CA ARG A 122 -3.69 1.16 13.73
C ARG A 122 -4.15 2.24 12.75
N CYS A 123 -5.18 2.00 11.94
CA CYS A 123 -5.60 3.02 10.98
C CYS A 123 -6.20 4.24 11.68
N LYS A 124 -5.52 5.38 11.53
CA LYS A 124 -5.95 6.69 12.05
C LYS A 124 -6.78 7.47 11.03
N PHE A 125 -6.43 7.36 9.75
CA PHE A 125 -7.14 8.04 8.67
C PHE A 125 -7.29 7.14 7.45
N ILE A 126 -8.46 7.20 6.84
CA ILE A 126 -8.71 6.68 5.49
C ILE A 126 -9.01 7.88 4.60
N PHE A 127 -8.35 7.93 3.45
CA PHE A 127 -8.57 8.97 2.45
C PHE A 127 -8.28 8.44 1.05
N VAL A 128 -8.85 9.08 0.05
CA VAL A 128 -8.60 8.76 -1.36
C VAL A 128 -7.84 9.88 -2.03
N GLU A 129 -7.04 9.49 -3.00
CA GLU A 129 -6.35 10.37 -3.93
C GLU A 129 -6.78 10.04 -5.34
N LYS A 130 -7.09 11.06 -6.15
CA LYS A 130 -7.19 10.89 -7.60
C LYS A 130 -5.93 11.42 -8.26
N LYS A 131 -5.09 10.52 -8.74
CA LYS A 131 -3.91 10.87 -9.53
C LYS A 131 -4.22 10.60 -10.99
N GLU A 132 -4.21 11.67 -11.79
CA GLU A 132 -4.63 11.64 -13.18
C GLU A 132 -6.06 11.05 -13.32
N ASN A 133 -6.19 9.83 -13.84
CA ASN A 133 -7.44 9.12 -14.01
C ASN A 133 -7.60 7.91 -13.09
N THR A 134 -6.67 7.69 -12.16
CA THR A 134 -6.66 6.53 -11.27
C THR A 134 -6.95 6.94 -9.83
N TRP A 135 -7.78 6.16 -9.15
CA TRP A 135 -8.04 6.34 -7.73
C TRP A 135 -7.13 5.43 -6.90
N HIS A 136 -6.58 6.01 -5.84
CA HIS A 136 -5.85 5.33 -4.79
C HIS A 136 -6.58 5.53 -3.46
N LEU A 137 -6.59 4.48 -2.64
CA LEU A 137 -7.12 4.51 -1.28
C LEU A 137 -5.97 4.34 -0.31
N HIS A 138 -5.82 5.28 0.61
CA HIS A 138 -4.75 5.31 1.58
C HIS A 138 -5.28 5.01 2.98
N TYR A 139 -4.51 4.21 3.70
CA TYR A 139 -4.70 3.89 5.10
C TYR A 139 -3.47 4.43 5.86
N LEU A 140 -3.64 5.56 6.55
CA LEU A 140 -2.59 6.09 7.43
C LEU A 140 -2.61 5.32 8.75
N LEU A 141 -1.53 4.61 9.03
CA LEU A 141 -1.36 3.76 10.20
C LEU A 141 -0.44 4.45 11.20
N ASP A 142 -0.78 4.40 12.50
CA ASP A 142 0.16 4.78 13.56
C ASP A 142 1.04 3.61 13.99
N MET A 143 2.32 3.90 14.07
CA MET A 143 3.39 2.91 14.13
C MET A 143 4.35 3.25 15.25
N LYS A 144 5.10 2.25 15.69
CA LYS A 144 6.20 2.46 16.63
C LYS A 144 7.50 1.90 16.08
N LEU A 145 8.57 2.68 16.26
CA LEU A 145 9.93 2.17 16.11
C LEU A 145 10.28 1.28 17.32
N TYR A 146 11.32 0.46 17.19
CA TYR A 146 11.87 -0.36 18.27
C TYR A 146 12.22 0.43 19.55
N ASP A 147 12.43 1.74 19.44
CA ASP A 147 12.72 2.66 20.55
C ASP A 147 11.49 3.44 21.04
N ASP A 148 10.29 2.93 20.78
CA ASP A 148 8.99 3.48 21.21
C ASP A 148 8.59 4.83 20.57
N ARG A 149 9.38 5.36 19.63
CA ARG A 149 9.01 6.59 18.91
C ARG A 149 7.85 6.34 17.95
N ASP A 150 6.86 7.22 17.99
CA ASP A 150 5.72 7.20 17.08
C ASP A 150 6.14 7.64 15.67
N TYR A 151 5.69 6.92 14.66
CA TYR A 151 5.74 7.36 13.27
C TYR A 151 4.47 6.95 12.51
N PHE A 152 4.35 7.41 11.26
CA PHE A 152 3.24 7.06 10.39
C PHE A 152 3.71 6.26 9.18
N LYS A 153 2.92 5.25 8.83
CA LYS A 153 3.07 4.43 7.63
C LYS A 153 1.80 4.52 6.80
N ILE A 154 1.93 4.34 5.48
CA ILE A 154 0.78 4.38 4.57
C ILE A 154 0.74 3.12 3.74
N HIS A 155 -0.33 2.37 3.93
CA HIS A 155 -0.72 1.38 2.94
C HIS A 155 -1.61 2.05 1.90
N THR A 156 -1.24 1.89 0.63
CA THR A 156 -1.99 2.42 -0.50
C THR A 156 -2.53 1.27 -1.33
N GLY A 157 -3.84 1.23 -1.54
CA GLY A 157 -4.51 0.29 -2.43
C GLY A 157 -4.95 0.97 -3.72
N GLY A 158 -4.70 0.33 -4.86
CA GLY A 158 -5.24 0.78 -6.14
C GLY A 158 -6.74 0.54 -6.26
N SER A 159 -7.34 1.14 -7.29
CA SER A 159 -8.76 0.93 -7.63
C SER A 159 -9.08 -0.54 -7.84
N PRO A 160 -10.27 -1.04 -7.45
CA PRO A 160 -10.66 -2.42 -7.69
C PRO A 160 -10.64 -2.78 -9.18
N LEU A 161 -10.02 -3.90 -9.52
CA LEU A 161 -10.00 -4.49 -10.86
C LEU A 161 -10.84 -5.77 -10.87
N LEU A 162 -12.08 -5.67 -11.37
CA LEU A 162 -13.07 -6.75 -11.30
C LEU A 162 -12.74 -7.94 -12.21
N ASN A 163 -12.15 -7.64 -13.37
CA ASN A 163 -11.78 -8.59 -14.40
C ASN A 163 -10.31 -8.38 -14.76
N ALA A 164 -9.42 -8.93 -13.94
CA ALA A 164 -7.99 -8.89 -14.20
C ALA A 164 -7.64 -9.86 -15.33
N GLU A 165 -7.13 -9.31 -16.43
CA GLU A 165 -6.65 -10.03 -17.60
C GLU A 165 -5.12 -9.98 -17.66
N PRO A 166 -4.47 -10.98 -18.31
CA PRO A 166 -3.03 -10.97 -18.48
C PRO A 166 -2.56 -9.69 -19.19
N ASN A 167 -1.51 -9.06 -18.65
CA ASN A 167 -0.84 -7.95 -19.33
C ASN A 167 0.05 -8.48 -20.48
N GLU A 168 0.70 -7.60 -21.23
CA GLU A 168 1.53 -8.00 -22.39
C GLU A 168 2.71 -8.90 -22.00
N ASN A 169 3.33 -8.68 -20.85
CA ASN A 169 4.39 -9.55 -20.33
C ASN A 169 3.84 -10.96 -20.07
N LEU A 170 2.75 -11.09 -19.31
CA LEU A 170 2.16 -12.40 -19.00
C LEU A 170 1.74 -13.14 -20.28
N LYS A 171 1.18 -12.45 -21.28
CA LYS A 171 0.84 -13.05 -22.58
C LYS A 171 2.08 -13.59 -23.29
N ALA A 172 3.18 -12.82 -23.31
CA ALA A 172 4.42 -13.22 -23.97
C ALA A 172 5.01 -14.52 -23.39
N PHE A 173 4.84 -14.75 -22.09
CA PHE A 173 5.33 -15.93 -21.39
C PHE A 173 4.24 -16.99 -21.13
N ASN A 174 3.06 -16.88 -21.77
CA ASN A 174 1.94 -17.81 -21.60
C ASN A 174 1.54 -18.01 -20.13
N TRP A 175 1.40 -16.90 -19.42
CA TRP A 175 0.90 -16.80 -18.07
C TRP A 175 -0.52 -16.24 -18.05
N ASN A 176 -1.29 -16.72 -17.06
CA ASN A 176 -2.52 -16.06 -16.64
C ASN A 176 -2.29 -15.37 -15.30
N VAL A 177 -3.09 -14.35 -14.99
CA VAL A 177 -3.09 -13.76 -13.65
C VAL A 177 -3.57 -14.84 -12.65
N PRO A 178 -2.81 -15.14 -11.58
CA PRO A 178 -3.19 -16.14 -10.59
C PRO A 178 -4.55 -15.86 -9.95
N ASN A 179 -5.34 -16.91 -9.66
CA ASN A 179 -6.72 -16.74 -9.18
C ASN A 179 -6.81 -16.03 -7.82
N ASP A 180 -5.86 -16.28 -6.93
CA ASP A 180 -5.81 -15.61 -5.63
C ASP A 180 -5.50 -14.11 -5.80
N LEU A 181 -4.59 -13.77 -6.71
CA LEU A 181 -4.29 -12.38 -7.07
C LEU A 181 -5.50 -11.69 -7.75
N LYS A 182 -6.20 -12.37 -8.68
CA LYS A 182 -7.48 -11.88 -9.23
C LYS A 182 -8.52 -11.62 -8.13
N THR A 183 -8.55 -12.47 -7.11
CA THR A 183 -9.47 -12.30 -5.97
C THR A 183 -9.08 -11.09 -5.13
N PHE A 184 -7.79 -10.87 -4.92
CA PHE A 184 -7.26 -9.70 -4.21
C PHE A 184 -7.52 -8.39 -4.98
N TYR A 185 -7.26 -8.38 -6.28
CA TYR A 185 -7.44 -7.22 -7.16
C TYR A 185 -8.88 -6.70 -7.23
N LYS A 186 -9.88 -7.54 -6.94
CA LYS A 186 -11.28 -7.11 -6.79
C LYS A 186 -11.51 -6.18 -5.59
N ILE A 187 -10.54 -6.06 -4.69
CA ILE A 187 -10.55 -5.14 -3.55
C ILE A 187 -9.56 -4.01 -3.81
N HIS A 188 -8.32 -4.36 -4.15
CA HIS A 188 -7.23 -3.43 -4.44
C HIS A 188 -6.34 -3.93 -5.57
N ASN A 189 -6.31 -3.22 -6.72
CA ASN A 189 -5.31 -3.48 -7.77
C ASN A 189 -3.95 -2.96 -7.33
N GLY A 190 -3.19 -3.82 -6.66
CA GLY A 190 -2.00 -3.47 -5.91
C GLY A 190 -2.31 -2.89 -4.52
N PHE A 191 -1.46 -3.19 -3.53
CA PHE A 191 -1.68 -2.80 -2.14
C PHE A 191 -0.38 -2.88 -1.32
N GLY A 192 -0.10 -1.86 -0.50
CA GLY A 192 1.03 -1.88 0.46
C GLY A 192 1.78 -0.55 0.52
N GLU A 193 3.05 -0.59 0.90
CA GLU A 193 3.95 0.57 0.98
C GLU A 193 4.66 0.79 -0.34
N ILE A 194 4.04 1.60 -1.21
CA ILE A 194 4.55 1.82 -2.57
C ILE A 194 5.96 2.45 -2.58
N TYR A 195 6.28 3.28 -1.58
CA TYR A 195 7.56 4.00 -1.54
C TYR A 195 8.72 3.17 -0.98
N ASP A 196 8.42 2.12 -0.23
CA ASP A 196 9.41 1.27 0.44
C ASP A 196 9.51 -0.11 -0.21
N ALA A 197 9.00 -0.22 -1.44
CA ALA A 197 8.95 -1.43 -2.24
C ALA A 197 8.27 -2.65 -1.58
N ASN A 198 7.55 -2.46 -0.47
CA ASN A 198 6.89 -3.52 0.29
C ASN A 198 5.38 -3.57 -0.06
N PHE A 199 5.06 -4.00 -1.28
CA PHE A 199 3.69 -3.94 -1.81
C PHE A 199 3.36 -5.05 -2.81
N VAL A 200 2.10 -5.48 -2.80
CA VAL A 200 1.54 -6.27 -3.90
C VAL A 200 1.45 -5.37 -5.11
N MET A 201 2.13 -5.74 -6.19
CA MET A 201 2.14 -4.99 -7.44
C MET A 201 0.74 -4.95 -8.07
N ALA A 202 0.46 -3.91 -8.84
CA ALA A 202 -0.76 -3.82 -9.65
C ALA A 202 -0.67 -4.74 -10.87
N ASN A 203 -1.81 -5.10 -11.46
CA ASN A 203 -1.90 -6.05 -12.58
C ASN A 203 -1.10 -5.61 -13.82
N GLU A 204 -0.99 -4.32 -14.04
CA GLU A 204 -0.19 -3.72 -15.10
C GLU A 204 1.32 -3.87 -14.88
N ASP A 205 1.75 -4.09 -13.63
CA ASP A 205 3.16 -4.06 -13.23
C ASP A 205 3.75 -5.45 -12.98
N ILE A 206 2.93 -6.47 -12.66
CA ILE A 206 3.40 -7.85 -12.46
C ILE A 206 4.09 -8.40 -13.71
N LYS A 207 5.19 -9.14 -13.51
CA LYS A 207 6.04 -9.62 -14.62
C LYS A 207 6.59 -11.01 -14.34
N VAL A 208 6.70 -11.79 -15.41
CA VAL A 208 7.42 -13.06 -15.40
C VAL A 208 8.91 -12.76 -15.37
N MET A 209 9.61 -13.34 -14.40
CA MET A 209 11.03 -13.07 -14.13
C MET A 209 11.93 -13.33 -15.35
N ALA A 210 11.51 -14.23 -16.24
CA ALA A 210 12.20 -14.52 -17.49
C ALA A 210 12.47 -13.30 -18.38
N GLU A 211 11.62 -12.26 -18.34
CA GLU A 211 11.85 -11.03 -19.11
C GLU A 211 13.21 -10.39 -18.78
N MET A 212 13.55 -10.36 -17.49
CA MET A 212 14.79 -9.79 -16.98
C MET A 212 15.91 -10.82 -16.92
N MET A 213 15.62 -12.02 -16.41
CA MET A 213 16.65 -12.98 -16.01
C MET A 213 17.17 -13.84 -17.18
N ASN A 214 16.35 -14.18 -18.17
CA ASN A 214 16.82 -15.01 -19.29
C ASN A 214 17.96 -14.35 -20.10
N PRO A 215 17.92 -13.03 -20.39
CA PRO A 215 19.06 -12.32 -20.96
C PRO A 215 20.33 -12.40 -20.11
N ILE A 216 20.20 -12.20 -18.78
CA ILE A 216 21.33 -12.24 -17.83
C ILE A 216 21.95 -13.63 -17.79
N CYS A 217 21.13 -14.68 -17.66
CA CYS A 217 21.58 -16.07 -17.70
C CYS A 217 22.33 -16.41 -18.98
N LYS A 218 21.87 -15.88 -20.12
CA LYS A 218 22.52 -16.10 -21.41
C LYS A 218 23.90 -15.42 -21.47
N GLU A 219 24.01 -14.20 -20.96
CA GLU A 219 25.27 -13.46 -20.92
C GLU A 219 26.29 -14.09 -19.97
N GLN A 220 25.84 -14.54 -18.80
CA GLN A 220 26.69 -15.16 -17.79
C GLN A 220 26.93 -16.66 -18.04
N ASN A 221 26.19 -17.29 -18.96
CA ASN A 221 26.20 -18.72 -19.21
C ASN A 221 25.93 -19.56 -17.94
N VAL A 222 25.02 -19.08 -17.10
CA VAL A 222 24.57 -19.72 -15.85
C VAL A 222 23.05 -19.83 -15.87
N LYS A 223 22.50 -20.91 -15.31
CA LYS A 223 21.06 -21.11 -15.13
C LYS A 223 20.80 -21.78 -13.78
N PRO A 224 19.65 -21.52 -13.14
CA PRO A 224 19.22 -22.28 -11.98
C PRO A 224 19.02 -23.76 -12.33
N GLU A 225 19.31 -24.66 -11.40
CA GLU A 225 19.24 -26.11 -11.62
C GLU A 225 17.80 -26.63 -11.52
N ASP A 226 17.02 -26.13 -10.57
CA ASP A 226 15.74 -26.75 -10.16
C ASP A 226 14.46 -26.05 -10.67
N TYR A 227 14.60 -24.87 -11.29
CA TYR A 227 13.47 -24.09 -11.80
C TYR A 227 13.82 -23.31 -13.07
N SER A 228 12.82 -22.72 -13.70
CA SER A 228 13.01 -21.75 -14.79
C SER A 228 12.45 -20.40 -14.37
N PHE A 229 13.09 -19.31 -14.80
CA PHE A 229 12.53 -17.96 -14.63
C PHE A 229 11.21 -17.77 -15.36
N ASP A 230 10.93 -18.59 -16.39
CA ASP A 230 9.63 -18.64 -17.06
C ASP A 230 8.51 -19.16 -16.15
N ASP A 231 8.87 -19.84 -15.06
CA ASP A 231 7.93 -20.40 -14.07
C ASP A 231 7.73 -19.49 -12.85
N LEU A 232 8.38 -18.31 -12.80
CA LEU A 232 8.25 -17.33 -11.72
C LEU A 232 7.56 -16.07 -12.20
N LEU A 233 6.47 -15.71 -11.52
CA LEU A 233 5.75 -14.45 -11.71
C LEU A 233 5.92 -13.59 -10.47
N GLU A 234 6.70 -12.52 -10.58
CA GLU A 234 6.91 -11.54 -9.53
C GLU A 234 5.61 -10.77 -9.25
N PHE A 235 5.29 -10.63 -7.95
CA PHE A 235 4.15 -9.82 -7.51
C PHE A 235 4.40 -9.00 -6.25
N PHE A 236 5.53 -9.20 -5.56
CA PHE A 236 5.87 -8.51 -4.32
C PHE A 236 7.41 -8.37 -4.20
N PRO A 237 7.99 -7.30 -4.76
CA PRO A 237 9.42 -7.02 -4.59
C PRO A 237 9.74 -6.65 -3.14
N ASP A 238 11.03 -6.64 -2.78
CA ASP A 238 11.52 -6.06 -1.52
C ASP A 238 12.32 -4.76 -1.70
N GLY A 239 12.57 -4.35 -2.95
CA GLY A 239 13.35 -3.17 -3.30
C GLY A 239 14.87 -3.34 -3.22
N ALA A 240 15.37 -4.48 -2.75
CA ALA A 240 16.77 -4.86 -2.71
C ALA A 240 17.14 -5.92 -3.77
N GLY A 241 16.18 -6.35 -4.57
CA GLY A 241 16.36 -7.28 -5.69
C GLY A 241 15.66 -8.61 -5.47
N ASN A 242 15.34 -8.96 -4.22
CA ASN A 242 14.57 -10.16 -3.92
C ASN A 242 13.09 -9.90 -4.16
N THR A 243 12.33 -10.97 -4.34
CA THR A 243 10.90 -10.86 -4.62
C THR A 243 10.15 -12.13 -4.28
N GLN A 244 8.94 -11.97 -3.75
CA GLN A 244 8.00 -13.08 -3.66
C GLN A 244 7.36 -13.29 -5.04
N CYS A 245 7.47 -14.52 -5.54
CA CYS A 245 6.96 -14.93 -6.84
C CYS A 245 5.85 -15.98 -6.71
N PHE A 246 4.85 -15.95 -7.57
CA PHE A 246 4.04 -17.14 -7.84
C PHE A 246 4.87 -18.16 -8.61
N TYR A 247 4.78 -19.43 -8.21
CA TYR A 247 5.52 -20.51 -8.86
C TYR A 247 4.58 -21.46 -9.63
N LYS A 248 4.81 -21.59 -10.94
CA LYS A 248 3.91 -22.32 -11.85
C LYS A 248 3.81 -23.82 -11.55
N LYS A 249 4.84 -24.42 -10.94
CA LYS A 249 4.94 -25.87 -10.72
C LYS A 249 4.22 -26.37 -9.46
N SER A 250 3.92 -25.50 -8.51
CA SER A 250 3.50 -25.88 -7.15
C SER A 250 2.04 -25.55 -6.80
N GLY A 251 1.23 -25.12 -7.77
CA GLY A 251 -0.23 -25.07 -7.60
C GLY A 251 -0.74 -23.87 -6.78
N ASN A 252 -0.49 -22.65 -7.27
CA ASN A 252 -0.88 -21.36 -6.67
C ASN A 252 -0.15 -20.97 -5.38
N SER A 253 0.89 -21.70 -4.96
CA SER A 253 1.80 -21.21 -3.93
C SER A 253 2.75 -20.15 -4.48
N THR A 254 3.39 -19.46 -3.54
CA THR A 254 4.40 -18.45 -3.79
C THR A 254 5.72 -18.89 -3.15
N VAL A 255 6.83 -18.48 -3.73
CA VAL A 255 8.18 -18.75 -3.23
C VAL A 255 8.95 -17.43 -3.13
N ASP A 256 9.83 -17.34 -2.15
CA ASP A 256 10.78 -16.25 -2.04
C ASP A 256 11.94 -16.52 -3.01
N TRP A 257 12.29 -15.53 -3.83
CA TRP A 257 13.40 -15.63 -4.77
C TRP A 257 14.51 -14.67 -4.36
N ASP A 258 15.69 -15.23 -4.14
CA ASP A 258 16.88 -14.49 -3.73
C ASP A 258 17.75 -14.16 -4.96
N HIS A 259 18.00 -12.87 -5.18
CA HIS A 259 18.76 -12.40 -6.34
C HIS A 259 20.28 -12.60 -6.23
N GLU A 260 20.81 -12.81 -5.03
CA GLU A 260 22.23 -13.00 -4.77
C GLU A 260 22.65 -14.44 -5.08
N VAL A 261 21.83 -15.41 -4.68
CA VAL A 261 22.13 -16.85 -4.83
C VAL A 261 21.31 -17.55 -5.91
N TRP A 262 20.26 -16.89 -6.44
CA TRP A 262 19.35 -17.42 -7.46
C TRP A 262 18.63 -18.70 -6.99
N GLU A 263 18.31 -18.76 -5.71
CA GLU A 263 17.57 -19.86 -5.10
C GLU A 263 16.12 -19.44 -4.86
N ILE A 264 15.23 -20.44 -4.85
CA ILE A 264 13.85 -20.27 -4.40
C ILE A 264 13.68 -20.97 -3.05
N SER A 265 12.96 -20.33 -2.12
CA SER A 265 12.71 -20.89 -0.79
C SER A 265 11.34 -20.48 -0.26
N GLY A 266 10.99 -20.91 0.97
CA GLY A 266 9.83 -20.40 1.70
C GLY A 266 8.49 -20.57 0.97
N GLU A 267 8.19 -21.78 0.48
CA GLU A 267 6.91 -22.02 -0.20
C GLU A 267 5.73 -21.77 0.75
N ILE A 268 4.84 -20.86 0.36
CA ILE A 268 3.71 -20.39 1.18
C ILE A 268 2.51 -20.04 0.30
N GLY A 269 1.29 -20.04 0.85
CA GLY A 269 0.12 -19.58 0.11
C GLY A 269 0.09 -18.04 -0.02
N PHE A 270 -0.35 -17.51 -1.17
CA PHE A 270 -0.42 -16.05 -1.39
C PHE A 270 -1.10 -15.28 -0.25
N PHE A 271 -2.28 -15.72 0.18
CA PHE A 271 -3.01 -15.03 1.24
C PHE A 271 -2.38 -15.21 2.62
N GLU A 272 -1.67 -16.31 2.85
CA GLU A 272 -0.93 -16.55 4.09
C GLU A 272 0.25 -15.59 4.18
N PHE A 273 1.05 -15.51 3.11
CA PHE A 273 2.14 -14.54 2.96
C PHE A 273 1.68 -13.10 3.18
N ILE A 274 0.62 -12.66 2.48
CA ILE A 274 0.11 -11.29 2.64
C ILE A 274 -0.46 -11.05 4.05
N ASN A 275 -1.08 -12.06 4.65
CA ASN A 275 -1.58 -11.94 6.01
C ASN A 275 -0.46 -11.81 7.03
N GLU A 276 0.67 -12.49 6.84
CA GLU A 276 1.87 -12.39 7.70
C GLU A 276 2.60 -11.07 7.43
N ARG A 277 3.15 -10.92 6.24
CA ARG A 277 4.08 -9.86 5.85
C ARG A 277 3.53 -8.45 6.00
N MET A 278 2.23 -8.26 5.75
CA MET A 278 1.60 -6.94 5.88
C MET A 278 0.89 -6.71 7.21
N SER A 279 0.80 -7.74 8.06
CA SER A 279 0.30 -7.58 9.44
C SER A 279 1.40 -7.19 10.42
N GLU A 280 2.65 -7.44 10.05
CA GLU A 280 3.85 -6.89 10.69
C GLU A 280 3.95 -5.41 10.35
N ILE A 281 3.99 -4.59 11.38
CA ILE A 281 3.89 -3.14 11.23
C ILE A 281 4.95 -2.45 12.07
N ASP A 282 5.18 -2.88 13.31
CA ASP A 282 6.28 -2.33 14.11
C ASP A 282 7.63 -2.88 13.56
N GLU A 283 8.64 -2.00 13.41
CA GLU A 283 10.00 -2.42 13.03
C GLU A 283 10.66 -3.06 14.25
N GLU A 284 11.14 -4.30 14.09
CA GLU A 284 11.97 -4.99 15.10
C GLU A 284 13.37 -4.36 15.25
#